data_AF-A0A380DRS5-F1
#
_entry.id   AF-A0A380DRS5-F1
#
_cell.length_a   1.000
_cell.length_b   1.000
_cell.length_c   1.000
_cell.angle_alpha   90.00
_cell.angle_beta   90.00
_cell.angle_gamma   90.00
#
_symmetry.space_group_name_H-M   'P 1'
#
loop_
_entity.id
_entity.type
_entity.pdbx_description
1 polymer ?
#
loop_
_entity_poly.entity_id
_entity_poly.type
_entity_poly.pdbx_seq_one_letter_code
_entity_poly.pdbx_strand_id
1 'polypeptide(L)' 'MAAQDPRTKFKTTDYEKQEQEVPGLQSEMTPAPDCGETSYQGHQRLQGYKC' A
#
# COMPACT_ATOMS: atom_id res chain seq x y z
N MET A 1 -6.26 2.18 22.97
CA MET A 1 -6.50 2.10 21.51
C MET A 1 -6.81 0.65 21.20
N ALA A 2 -8.03 0.34 20.76
CA ALA A 2 -8.41 -1.03 20.43
C ALA A 2 -7.47 -1.55 19.33
N ALA A 3 -6.90 -2.74 19.52
CA ALA A 3 -6.07 -3.37 18.50
C ALA A 3 -6.94 -3.56 17.25
N GLN A 4 -6.65 -2.81 16.19
CA GLN A 4 -7.33 -3.01 14.91
C GLN A 4 -7.03 -4.43 14.44
N ASP A 5 -8.07 -5.23 14.19
CA ASP A 5 -7.94 -6.59 13.70
C ASP A 5 -7.23 -6.57 12.33
N PRO A 6 -6.04 -7.18 12.19
CA PRO A 6 -5.29 -7.16 10.94
C PRO A 6 -6.03 -7.81 9.77
N ARG A 7 -7.03 -8.67 10.03
CA ARG A 7 -7.81 -9.37 9.00
C ARG A 7 -8.73 -8.45 8.21
N THR A 8 -9.11 -7.30 8.78
CA THR A 8 -10.02 -6.34 8.15
C THR A 8 -9.34 -5.01 7.82
N LYS A 9 -8.00 -4.95 7.90
CA LYS A 9 -7.24 -3.71 7.62
C LYS A 9 -7.15 -3.34 6.15
N PHE A 10 -7.29 -4.31 5.25
CA PHE A 10 -7.14 -4.12 3.81
C PHE A 10 -8.38 -4.63 3.07
N LYS A 11 -8.56 -4.20 1.81
CA LYS A 11 -9.70 -4.62 1.00
C LYS A 11 -9.66 -6.13 0.80
N THR A 12 -10.69 -6.82 1.27
CA THR A 12 -10.88 -8.27 1.13
C THR A 12 -11.88 -8.65 0.04
N THR A 13 -12.44 -7.65 -0.66
CA THR A 13 -13.41 -7.86 -1.76
C THR A 13 -12.70 -8.26 -3.04
N ASP A 14 -13.40 -8.98 -3.90
CA ASP A 14 -12.95 -9.31 -5.25
C ASP A 14 -12.44 -8.07 -6.00
N TYR A 15 -11.31 -8.25 -6.69
CA TYR A 15 -10.73 -7.23 -7.55
C TYR A 15 -11.31 -7.36 -8.96
N GLU A 16 -11.66 -6.24 -9.58
CA GLU A 16 -12.08 -6.22 -10.98
C GLU A 16 -10.89 -6.57 -11.89
N LYS A 17 -11.19 -7.17 -13.05
CA LYS A 17 -10.19 -7.44 -14.08
C LYS A 17 -9.65 -6.11 -14.60
N GLN A 18 -8.42 -5.80 -14.24
CA GLN A 18 -7.69 -4.58 -14.61
C GLN A 18 -6.41 -4.98 -15.36
N GLU A 19 -6.56 -5.31 -16.64
CA GLU A 19 -5.42 -5.61 -17.52
C GLU A 19 -4.73 -4.30 -17.94
N GLN A 20 -3.40 -4.24 -17.82
CA GLN A 20 -2.57 -3.11 -18.23
C GLN A 20 -1.38 -3.61 -19.06
N GLU A 21 -0.89 -2.80 -20.01
CA GLU A 21 0.34 -3.12 -20.74
C GLU A 21 1.59 -2.91 -19.87
N VAL A 22 2.57 -3.82 -19.98
CA VAL A 22 3.80 -3.82 -19.17
C VAL A 22 4.62 -2.56 -19.50
N PRO A 23 5.04 -1.74 -18.51
CA PRO A 23 5.25 -2.04 -17.09
C PRO A 23 4.05 -1.91 -16.15
N GLY A 24 2.88 -1.46 -16.61
CA GLY A 24 1.70 -1.19 -15.78
C GLY A 24 1.92 -0.01 -14.82
N LEU A 25 0.91 0.84 -14.67
CA LEU A 25 0.93 1.97 -13.75
C LEU A 25 0.03 1.68 -12.55
N GLN A 26 0.65 1.71 -11.36
CA GLN A 26 -0.04 1.56 -10.09
C GLN A 26 -1.17 2.60 -9.90
N SER A 27 -1.00 3.80 -10.46
CA SER A 27 -2.00 4.87 -10.41
C SER A 27 -3.29 4.55 -11.17
N GLU A 28 -3.24 3.62 -12.12
CA GLU A 28 -4.39 3.22 -12.95
C GLU A 28 -5.11 1.99 -12.37
N MET A 29 -4.67 1.50 -11.21
CA MET A 29 -5.30 0.39 -10.50
C MET A 29 -6.46 0.85 -9.63
N THR A 30 -7.53 0.04 -9.57
CA THR A 30 -8.69 0.31 -8.71
C THR A 30 -8.90 -0.86 -7.72
N PRO A 31 -8.82 -0.62 -6.40
CA PRO A 31 -8.36 0.60 -5.73
C PRO A 31 -6.85 0.81 -5.88
N ALA A 32 -6.40 2.06 -5.77
CA ALA A 32 -4.98 2.37 -5.70
C ALA A 32 -4.33 1.62 -4.51
N PRO A 33 -3.23 0.89 -4.71
CA PRO A 33 -2.58 0.18 -3.62
C PRO A 33 -1.97 1.16 -2.61
N ASP A 34 -2.18 0.88 -1.32
CA ASP A 34 -1.60 1.67 -0.22
C ASP A 34 -0.12 1.29 -0.04
N CYS A 35 0.77 2.18 -0.50
CA CYS A 35 2.23 2.05 -0.34
C CYS A 35 2.74 2.52 1.03
N GLY A 36 1.85 2.76 2.00
CA GLY A 36 2.22 3.29 3.30
C GLY A 36 2.52 4.78 3.29
N GLU A 37 2.07 5.51 2.24
CA GLU A 37 2.31 6.95 2.08
C GLU A 37 1.76 7.76 3.26
N THR A 38 0.64 7.30 3.83
CA THR A 38 -0.02 7.96 4.96
C THR A 38 0.19 7.23 6.29
N SER A 39 0.51 5.94 6.25
CA SER A 39 0.61 5.08 7.44
C SER A 39 2.04 4.86 7.93
N TYR A 40 3.05 5.04 7.08
CA TYR A 40 4.44 4.85 7.46
C TYR A 40 5.00 6.09 8.15
N GLN A 41 5.23 5.98 9.46
CA GLN A 41 5.93 6.99 10.25
C GLN A 41 7.40 6.60 10.44
N GLY A 42 8.30 7.40 9.87
CA GLY A 42 9.74 7.18 10.02
C GLY A 42 10.22 7.45 11.44
N HIS A 43 10.91 6.48 12.04
CA HIS A 43 11.54 6.62 13.36
C HIS A 43 13.05 6.90 13.28
N GLN A 44 13.49 7.60 12.24
CA GLN A 44 14.90 8.00 12.03
C GLN A 44 15.92 6.84 12.01
N ARG A 45 15.45 5.60 11.86
CA ARG A 45 16.25 4.37 11.93
C ARG A 45 17.27 4.21 10.81
N LEU A 46 17.11 4.95 9.71
CA LEU A 46 17.98 4.92 8.54
C LEU A 46 18.74 6.24 8.33
N GLN A 47 18.82 7.10 9.36
CA GLN A 47 19.65 8.31 9.26
C GLN A 47 21.11 7.93 8.97
N GLY A 48 21.66 8.48 7.88
CA GLY A 48 23.06 8.26 7.46
C GLY A 48 23.28 7.09 6.48
N TYR A 49 22.25 6.30 6.18
CA TYR A 49 22.33 5.28 5.14
C TYR A 49 22.01 5.87 3.76
N LYS A 50 22.77 5.47 2.74
CA LYS A 50 22.46 5.79 1.34
C LYS A 50 21.70 4.62 0.74
N CYS A 51 20.48 4.91 0.27
CA CYS A 51 19.63 3.99 -0.48
C CYS A 51 20.02 3.99 -1.95
#